data_AF-A0A9D2J578-F1
#
_entry.id   AF-A0A9D2J578-F1
#
_cell.length_a   1.000
_cell.length_b   1.000
_cell.length_c   1.000
_cell.angle_alpha   90.00
_cell.angle_beta   90.00
_cell.angle_gamma   90.00
#
_symmetry.space_group_name_H-M   'P 1'
#
loop_
_entity.id
_entity.type
_entity.pdbx_description
1 polymer ?
#
loop_
_entity_poly.entity_id
_entity_poly.type
_entity_poly.pdbx_seq_one_letter_code
_entity_poly.pdbx_strand_id
1 'polypeptide(L)'
;MRPESAAHLWDAAEAARTVHGFVADRTEAAFMADLMLRSAVERQLEILGEALNRLRNEDPETAARVPDLDRIVGMRNVIAHEYGDIDYAIVWAAVTRRVPTLLPVLQALLERAGSAPEVAEGSPVDRGPSS
;
A
#
# COMPACT_ATOMS: atom_id res chain seq x y z
N MET A 1 -0.94 11.73 11.72
CA MET A 1 -0.94 10.28 11.50
C MET A 1 -0.36 9.62 12.74
N ARG A 2 -0.90 8.49 13.20
CA ARG A 2 -0.34 7.74 14.34
C ARG A 2 0.98 7.07 13.92
N PRO A 3 2.00 6.92 14.79
CA PRO A 3 3.26 6.26 14.45
C PRO A 3 3.10 4.88 13.81
N GLU A 4 2.11 4.12 14.28
CA GLU A 4 1.77 2.77 13.82
C GLU A 4 1.24 2.79 12.38
N SER A 5 0.46 3.81 12.00
CA SER A 5 -0.04 3.98 10.63
C SER A 5 1.07 4.25 9.62
N ALA A 6 2.13 4.98 10.02
CA ALA A 6 3.29 5.20 9.19
C ALA A 6 4.09 3.91 8.97
N ALA A 7 4.21 3.06 9.99
CA ALA A 7 4.82 1.73 9.86
C ALA A 7 4.05 0.85 8.86
N HIS A 8 2.71 0.79 8.96
CA HIS A 8 1.89 0.01 8.02
C HIS A 8 1.98 0.53 6.58
N LEU A 9 1.99 1.85 6.38
CA LEU A 9 2.18 2.42 5.05
C LEU A 9 3.57 2.10 4.47
N TRP A 10 4.60 2.08 5.32
CA TRP A 10 5.96 1.73 4.91
C TRP A 10 6.03 0.25 4.49
N ASP A 11 5.49 -0.66 5.30
CA ASP A 11 5.42 -2.08 4.99
C ASP A 11 4.69 -2.33 3.66
N ALA A 12 3.56 -1.65 3.45
CA ALA A 12 2.79 -1.72 2.20
C ALA A 12 3.60 -1.18 1.00
N ALA A 13 4.27 -0.03 1.14
CA ALA A 13 5.06 0.57 0.08
C ALA A 13 6.26 -0.32 -0.30
N GLU A 14 6.96 -0.88 0.68
CA GLU A 14 8.10 -1.76 0.45
C GLU A 14 7.69 -3.08 -0.21
N ALA A 15 6.57 -3.66 0.20
CA ALA A 15 6.03 -4.85 -0.45
C ALA A 15 5.65 -4.58 -1.91
N ALA A 16 4.97 -3.44 -2.17
CA ALA A 16 4.59 -3.01 -3.51
C ALA A 16 5.82 -2.76 -4.41
N ARG A 17 6.85 -2.10 -3.88
CA ARG A 17 8.12 -1.87 -4.59
C ARG A 17 8.84 -3.18 -4.90
N THR A 18 8.89 -4.09 -3.93
CA THR A 18 9.58 -5.38 -4.05
C THR A 18 8.91 -6.26 -5.10
N VAL A 19 7.58 -6.41 -5.04
CA VAL A 19 6.85 -7.24 -6.01
C VAL A 19 6.93 -6.66 -7.42
N HIS A 20 6.92 -5.33 -7.56
CA HIS A 20 7.13 -4.69 -8.86
C HIS A 20 8.52 -5.00 -9.42
N GLY A 21 9.57 -4.95 -8.59
CA GLY A 21 10.94 -5.29 -8.98
C GLY A 21 11.10 -6.75 -9.42
N PHE A 22 10.37 -7.69 -8.81
CA PHE A 22 10.40 -9.09 -9.21
C PHE A 22 9.88 -9.35 -10.63
N VAL A 23 8.91 -8.54 -11.08
CA VAL A 23 8.19 -8.77 -12.34
C VAL A 23 8.56 -7.80 -13.47
N ALA A 24 9.31 -6.73 -13.19
CA ALA A 24 9.57 -5.64 -14.15
C ALA A 24 10.14 -6.12 -15.49
N ASP A 25 11.09 -7.06 -15.46
CA ASP A 25 11.75 -7.61 -16.66
C ASP A 25 11.34 -9.06 -16.97
N ARG A 26 10.13 -9.45 -16.54
CA ARG A 26 9.60 -10.81 -16.74
C ARG A 26 8.45 -10.80 -17.73
N THR A 27 8.33 -11.89 -18.49
CA THR A 27 7.12 -12.16 -19.27
C THR A 27 6.13 -12.97 -18.43
N GLU A 28 4.86 -12.91 -18.79
CA GLU A 28 3.82 -13.73 -18.14
C GLU A 28 4.15 -15.21 -18.20
N ALA A 29 4.60 -15.70 -19.36
CA ALA A 29 5.00 -17.10 -19.52
C ALA A 29 6.17 -17.50 -18.59
N ALA A 30 7.16 -16.63 -18.42
CA ALA A 30 8.27 -16.86 -17.48
C ALA A 30 7.78 -16.87 -16.02
N PHE A 31 6.85 -15.98 -15.67
CA PHE A 31 6.21 -15.96 -14.36
C PHE A 31 5.42 -17.24 -14.07
N MET A 32 4.61 -17.71 -15.02
CA MET A 32 3.81 -18.93 -14.87
C MET A 32 4.67 -20.18 -14.69
N ALA A 33 5.82 -20.24 -15.36
CA ALA A 33 6.75 -21.36 -15.30
C ALA A 33 7.63 -21.38 -14.03
N ASP A 34 7.72 -20.27 -13.29
CA ASP A 34 8.62 -20.11 -12.16
C ASP A 34 7.84 -20.15 -10.82
N LEU A 35 7.86 -21.32 -10.17
CA LEU A 35 7.22 -21.50 -8.85
C LEU A 35 7.84 -20.61 -7.78
N MET A 36 9.17 -20.42 -7.79
CA MET A 36 9.85 -19.62 -6.78
C MET A 36 9.44 -18.15 -6.89
N LEU A 37 9.35 -17.64 -8.12
CA LEU A 37 8.87 -16.29 -8.38
C LEU A 37 7.39 -16.13 -7.97
N ARG A 38 6.53 -17.10 -8.29
CA ARG A 38 5.12 -17.08 -7.87
C ARG A 38 4.97 -17.05 -6.35
N SER A 39 5.68 -17.92 -5.63
CA SER A 39 5.67 -17.92 -4.17
C SER A 39 6.24 -16.63 -3.57
N ALA A 40 7.28 -16.05 -4.16
CA ALA A 40 7.82 -14.76 -3.72
C ALA A 40 6.81 -13.62 -3.93
N VAL A 41 6.10 -13.63 -5.06
CA VAL A 41 5.04 -12.65 -5.38
C VAL A 41 3.86 -12.78 -4.42
N GLU A 42 3.37 -14.00 -4.18
CA GLU A 42 2.29 -14.27 -3.22
C GLU A 42 2.64 -13.70 -1.84
N ARG A 43 3.86 -13.97 -1.37
CA ARG A 43 4.32 -13.48 -0.07
C ARG A 43 4.29 -11.96 0.03
N GLN A 44 4.70 -11.25 -1.02
CA GLN A 44 4.67 -9.77 -1.01
C GLN A 44 3.22 -9.24 -1.07
N LEU A 45 2.33 -9.91 -1.81
CA LEU A 45 0.92 -9.54 -1.84
C LEU A 45 0.20 -9.77 -0.50
N GLU A 46 0.56 -10.83 0.23
CA GLU A 46 0.10 -11.05 1.61
C GLU A 46 0.53 -9.92 2.54
N ILE A 47 1.82 -9.54 2.50
CA ILE A 47 2.37 -8.46 3.34
C ILE A 47 1.66 -7.14 3.01
N LEU A 48 1.52 -6.81 1.72
CA LEU A 48 0.81 -5.63 1.25
C LEU A 48 -0.63 -5.58 1.79
N GLY A 49 -1.40 -6.66 1.61
CA GLY A 49 -2.79 -6.71 2.05
C GLY A 49 -2.95 -6.69 3.57
N GLU A 50 -2.06 -7.36 4.31
CA GLU A 50 -2.06 -7.35 5.78
C GLU A 50 -1.75 -5.96 6.34
N ALA A 51 -0.72 -5.29 5.81
CA ALA A 51 -0.35 -3.94 6.23
C ALA A 51 -1.50 -2.94 5.99
N LEU A 52 -2.13 -3.01 4.82
CA LEU A 52 -3.28 -2.16 4.51
C LEU A 52 -4.53 -2.49 5.36
N ASN A 53 -4.74 -3.76 5.72
CA ASN A 53 -5.80 -4.15 6.63
C ASN A 53 -5.58 -3.59 8.05
N ARG A 54 -4.34 -3.59 8.55
CA ARG A 54 -3.99 -2.98 9.84
C ARG A 54 -4.17 -1.47 9.81
N LEU A 55 -3.70 -0.81 8.75
CA LEU A 55 -3.93 0.61 8.52
C LEU A 55 -5.43 0.96 8.57
N ARG A 56 -6.27 0.17 7.89
CA ARG A 56 -7.73 0.35 7.90
C ARG A 56 -8.33 0.30 9.30
N ASN A 57 -7.83 -0.57 10.17
CA ASN A 57 -8.35 -0.73 11.53
C ASN A 57 -7.85 0.36 12.47
N GLU A 58 -6.62 0.84 12.29
CA GLU A 58 -5.96 1.77 13.21
C GLU A 58 -6.13 3.24 12.83
N ASP A 59 -6.15 3.56 11.53
CA ASP A 59 -6.35 4.90 10.97
C ASP A 59 -7.23 4.82 9.70
N PRO A 60 -8.55 4.66 9.88
CA PRO A 60 -9.50 4.57 8.77
C PRO A 60 -9.49 5.80 7.84
N GLU A 61 -9.16 6.98 8.38
CA GLU A 61 -9.12 8.22 7.60
C GLU A 61 -7.96 8.20 6.59
N THR A 62 -6.77 7.80 7.03
CA THR A 62 -5.63 7.59 6.14
C THR A 62 -5.91 6.45 5.16
N ALA A 63 -6.47 5.34 5.65
CA ALA A 63 -6.78 4.17 4.83
C ALA A 63 -7.77 4.50 3.69
N ALA A 64 -8.78 5.34 3.93
CA ALA A 64 -9.76 5.75 2.93
C ALA A 64 -9.16 6.51 1.73
N ARG A 65 -7.91 6.96 1.85
CA ARG A 65 -7.16 7.64 0.77
C ARG A 65 -6.40 6.65 -0.12
N VAL A 66 -6.38 5.36 0.23
CA VAL A 66 -5.78 4.30 -0.56
C VAL A 66 -6.83 3.78 -1.58
N PRO A 67 -6.57 3.86 -2.90
CA PRO A 67 -7.50 3.37 -3.90
C PRO A 67 -7.62 1.85 -3.86
N ASP A 68 -8.81 1.33 -4.21
CA ASP A 68 -9.11 -0.10 -4.29
C ASP A 68 -8.76 -0.91 -3.01
N LEU A 69 -8.74 -0.26 -1.85
CA LEU A 69 -8.33 -0.85 -0.57
C LEU A 69 -9.02 -2.20 -0.29
N ASP A 70 -10.34 -2.25 -0.44
CA ASP A 70 -11.12 -3.48 -0.19
C ASP A 70 -10.73 -4.62 -1.14
N ARG A 71 -10.36 -4.30 -2.38
CA ARG A 71 -9.91 -5.30 -3.35
C ARG A 71 -8.52 -5.82 -3.00
N ILE A 72 -7.62 -4.96 -2.52
CA ILE A 72 -6.26 -5.36 -2.13
C ILE A 72 -6.30 -6.24 -0.88
N VAL A 73 -7.10 -5.86 0.12
CA VAL A 73 -7.32 -6.68 1.32
C VAL A 73 -8.04 -8.00 0.97
N GLY A 74 -9.00 -7.96 0.04
CA GLY A 74 -9.67 -9.17 -0.46
C GLY A 74 -8.72 -10.13 -1.17
N MET A 75 -7.77 -9.61 -1.97
CA MET A 75 -6.76 -10.43 -2.66
C MET A 75 -5.87 -11.20 -1.68
N ARG A 76 -5.51 -10.60 -0.53
CA ARG A 76 -4.81 -11.31 0.55
C ARG A 76 -5.61 -12.49 1.08
N ASN A 77 -6.94 -12.37 1.17
CA ASN A 77 -7.78 -13.47 1.65
C ASN A 77 -7.81 -14.63 0.65
N VAL A 78 -7.86 -14.34 -0.66
CA VAL A 78 -7.80 -15.35 -1.72
C VAL A 78 -6.45 -16.08 -1.68
N ILE A 79 -5.34 -15.33 -1.68
CA ILE A 79 -3.98 -15.93 -1.64
C ILE A 79 -3.77 -16.78 -0.39
N ALA A 80 -4.23 -16.31 0.78
CA ALA A 80 -4.02 -17.00 2.05
C ALA A 80 -4.90 -18.24 2.29
N HIS A 81 -5.99 -18.43 1.53
CA HIS A 81 -6.95 -19.52 1.75
C HIS A 81 -7.07 -20.51 0.59
N GLU A 82 -6.79 -20.10 -0.65
CA GLU A 82 -7.04 -20.91 -1.84
C GLU A 82 -5.77 -21.60 -2.38
N TYR A 83 -4.91 -22.12 -1.50
CA TYR A 83 -3.59 -22.76 -1.79
C TYR A 83 -3.50 -23.76 -2.97
N GLY A 84 -4.61 -24.12 -3.65
CA GLY A 84 -4.64 -24.98 -4.84
C GLY A 84 -5.23 -24.37 -6.13
N ASP A 85 -5.99 -23.27 -6.08
CA ASP A 85 -6.78 -22.75 -7.23
C ASP A 85 -6.51 -21.27 -7.55
N ILE A 86 -5.35 -20.74 -7.12
CA ILE A 86 -4.97 -19.36 -7.44
C ILE A 86 -4.83 -19.19 -8.96
N ASP A 87 -5.69 -18.36 -9.54
CA ASP A 87 -5.54 -17.90 -10.92
C ASP A 87 -4.36 -16.91 -11.02
N TYR A 88 -3.20 -17.45 -11.37
CA TYR A 88 -1.97 -16.67 -11.51
C TYR A 88 -2.02 -15.65 -12.66
N ALA A 89 -2.97 -15.73 -13.58
CA ALA A 89 -3.14 -14.68 -14.60
C ALA A 89 -3.71 -13.42 -13.94
N ILE A 90 -4.61 -13.58 -12.96
CA ILE A 90 -5.11 -12.47 -12.15
C ILE A 90 -3.99 -11.89 -11.28
N VAL A 91 -3.17 -12.74 -10.65
CA VAL A 91 -2.02 -12.30 -9.86
C VAL A 91 -1.04 -11.51 -10.72
N TRP A 92 -0.68 -12.03 -11.89
CA TRP A 92 0.19 -11.36 -12.86
C TRP A 92 -0.36 -9.98 -13.26
N ALA A 93 -1.65 -9.90 -13.62
CA ALA A 93 -2.29 -8.63 -13.96
C ALA A 93 -2.30 -7.64 -12.78
N ALA A 94 -2.48 -8.12 -11.55
CA ALA A 94 -2.44 -7.29 -10.35
C ALA A 94 -1.05 -6.66 -10.15
N VAL A 95 0.01 -7.48 -10.18
CA VAL A 95 1.39 -7.00 -9.89
C VAL A 95 2.01 -6.19 -11.02
N THR A 96 1.58 -6.39 -12.26
CA THR A 96 2.11 -5.63 -13.41
C THR A 96 1.33 -4.37 -13.74
N ARG A 97 0.04 -4.29 -13.38
CA ARG A 97 -0.82 -3.16 -13.77
C ARG A 97 -1.35 -2.34 -12.60
N ARG A 98 -1.65 -2.97 -11.47
CA ARG A 98 -2.32 -2.29 -10.34
C ARG A 98 -1.34 -1.87 -9.27
N VAL A 99 -0.53 -2.80 -8.76
CA VAL A 99 0.47 -2.51 -7.72
C VAL A 99 1.40 -1.35 -8.08
N PRO A 100 1.88 -1.20 -9.33
CA PRO A 100 2.73 -0.06 -9.70
C PRO A 100 2.02 1.30 -9.56
N THR A 101 0.69 1.34 -9.76
CA THR A 101 -0.10 2.57 -9.57
C THR A 101 -0.36 2.88 -8.09
N LEU A 102 -0.29 1.88 -7.22
CA LEU A 102 -0.50 2.01 -5.77
C LEU A 102 0.74 2.60 -5.07
N LEU A 103 1.93 2.19 -5.49
CA LEU A 103 3.20 2.62 -4.89
C LEU A 103 3.33 4.15 -4.71
N PRO A 104 3.11 5.00 -5.72
CA PRO A 104 3.23 6.46 -5.55
C PRO A 104 2.19 7.03 -4.56
N VAL A 105 1.01 6.41 -4.44
CA VAL A 105 0.00 6.83 -3.46
C VAL A 105 0.49 6.53 -2.03
N LEU A 106 1.03 5.35 -1.79
CA LEU A 106 1.56 4.96 -0.48
C LEU A 106 2.74 5.86 -0.08
N GLN A 107 3.63 6.18 -1.02
CA GLN A 107 4.75 7.10 -0.80
C GLN A 107 4.25 8.51 -0.46
N ALA A 108 3.28 9.05 -1.19
CA ALA A 108 2.71 10.36 -0.89
C ALA A 108 2.00 10.40 0.49
N LEU A 109 1.40 9.29 0.91
CA LEU A 109 0.81 9.17 2.26
C LEU A 109 1.88 9.18 3.35
N LEU A 110 3.02 8.51 3.13
CA LEU A 110 4.18 8.49 4.02
C LEU A 110 4.85 9.87 4.14
N GLU A 111 5.07 10.55 3.02
CA GLU A 111 5.71 11.88 2.99
C GLU A 111 4.87 12.93 3.75
N ARG A 112 3.55 12.86 3.60
CA ARG A 112 2.60 13.68 4.37
C ARG A 112 2.58 13.36 5.87
N ALA A 113 3.09 12.20 6.27
CA ALA A 113 3.24 11.84 7.68
C ALA A 113 4.54 12.37 8.28
N GLY A 114 5.62 12.41 7.49
CA GLY A 114 6.92 12.96 7.88
C GLY A 114 7.00 14.48 7.80
N SER A 115 6.18 15.10 6.94
CA SER A 115 6.00 16.55 6.88
C SER A 115 4.93 16.94 7.90
N ALA A 116 5.33 17.53 9.02
CA ALA A 116 4.38 18.14 9.96
C ALA A 116 3.42 19.07 9.21
N PRO A 117 2.15 19.24 9.66
CA PRO A 117 1.29 20.23 9.04
C PRO A 117 1.99 21.58 9.16
N GLU A 118 2.32 22.18 8.01
CA GLU A 118 2.78 23.55 7.93
C GLU A 118 1.72 24.37 8.65
N VAL A 119 2.11 24.86 9.83
CA VAL A 119 1.22 25.59 10.73
C VAL A 119 0.62 26.71 9.90
N ALA A 120 -0.71 26.81 9.89
CA ALA A 120 -1.40 27.98 9.39
C ALA A 120 -1.03 29.17 10.29
N GLU A 121 0.19 29.71 10.12
CA GLU A 121 0.60 31.00 10.65
C GLU A 121 -0.17 32.06 9.87
N GLY A 122 -1.22 32.58 10.49
CA GLY A 122 -2.02 33.63 9.88
C GLY A 122 -3.27 34.01 10.65
N SER A 123 -3.23 34.04 11.98
CA SER A 123 -4.22 34.80 12.74
C SER A 123 -3.48 35.68 13.76
N PRO A 124 -3.34 36.99 13.50
CA PRO A 124 -2.79 37.90 14.48
C PRO A 124 -3.73 38.00 15.67
N VAL A 125 -3.14 37.77 16.84
CA VAL A 125 -3.72 37.85 18.17
C VAL A 125 -4.37 39.22 18.46
N ASP A 126 -5.53 39.12 19.09
CA ASP A 126 -6.17 39.96 20.11
C ASP A 126 -5.50 41.29 20.56
N ARG A 127 -6.35 42.33 20.58
CA ARG A 127 -6.48 43.46 21.53
C ARG A 127 -5.25 44.29 21.97
N GLY A 128 -5.36 45.58 21.69
CA GLY A 128 -5.02 46.65 22.64
C GLY A 128 -6.08 47.74 22.60
N PRO A 129 -6.64 48.21 23.74
CA PRO A 129 -7.46 49.41 23.74
C PRO A 129 -6.54 50.63 23.83
N SER A 130 -6.78 51.65 23.03
CA SER A 130 -6.22 52.98 23.27
C SER A 130 -7.13 54.06 22.69
N SER A 131 -7.47 54.99 23.58
CA SER A 131 -8.27 56.21 23.42
C SER A 131 -9.77 56.08 23.63
#